data_AF-A0ABD4TLQ9-F1
#
_entry.id   AF-A0ABD4TLQ9-F1
#
_cell.length_a   1.000
_cell.length_b   1.000
_cell.length_c   1.000
_cell.angle_alpha   90.00
_cell.angle_beta   90.00
_cell.angle_gamma   90.00
#
_symmetry.space_group_name_H-M   'P 1'
#
loop_
_entity.id
_entity.type
_entity.pdbx_description
1 polymer ?
#
loop_
_entity_poly.entity_id
_entity_poly.type
_entity_poly.pdbx_seq_one_letter_code
_entity_poly.pdbx_strand_id
1 'polypeptide(L)'
;MKYTLEIIVAVVIIAFAAIFLVQNAAIQAELGDDEEAWGGADGSAADLIEEQGYEPWSNPVWEPPSGEIESLLFALQAAIGAFVIGYVFGLWRGAKNTSS
;
A
#
# COMPACT_ATOMS: atom_id res chain seq x y z
N MET A 1 0.20 24.90 21.86
CA MET A 1 -0.44 23.66 21.37
C MET A 1 -0.93 23.74 19.91
N LYS A 2 -0.74 24.84 19.18
CA LYS A 2 -1.31 25.00 17.83
C LYS A 2 -0.64 24.12 16.75
N TYR A 3 0.61 23.72 16.95
CA TYR A 3 1.42 22.94 16.00
C TYR A 3 1.78 21.53 16.49
N THR A 4 1.32 21.14 17.68
CA THR A 4 1.73 19.87 18.30
C THR A 4 1.33 18.67 17.45
N LEU A 5 0.12 18.67 16.89
CA LEU A 5 -0.36 17.59 16.02
C LEU A 5 0.38 17.57 14.68
N GLU A 6 0.63 18.72 14.07
CA GLU A 6 1.38 18.84 12.81
C GLU A 6 2.81 18.34 12.95
N ILE A 7 3.48 18.67 14.07
CA ILE A 7 4.82 18.16 14.38
C ILE A 7 4.79 16.64 14.59
N ILE A 8 3.79 16.10 15.31
CA ILE A 8 3.65 14.65 15.49
C ILE A 8 3.46 13.95 14.14
N VAL A 9 2.56 14.46 13.28
CA VAL A 9 2.33 13.90 11.95
C VAL A 9 3.60 13.96 11.10
N ALA A 10 4.30 15.10 11.08
CA ALA A 10 5.55 15.25 10.35
C ALA A 10 6.62 14.25 10.84
N VAL A 11 6.76 14.09 12.15
CA VAL A 11 7.70 13.12 12.75
C VAL A 11 7.33 11.69 12.37
N VAL A 12 6.04 11.33 12.40
CA VAL A 12 5.59 9.99 11.99
C VAL A 12 5.87 9.72 10.52
N ILE A 13 5.62 10.70 9.64
CA ILE A 13 5.91 10.59 8.20
C ILE A 13 7.40 10.41 7.96
N ILE A 14 8.24 11.22 8.62
CA ILE A 14 9.71 11.13 8.50
C ILE A 14 10.22 9.78 9.00
N ALA A 15 9.72 9.31 10.15
CA ALA A 15 10.10 8.01 10.69
C ALA A 15 9.71 6.86 9.76
N PHE A 16 8.48 6.89 9.22
CA PHE A 16 8.02 5.91 8.24
C PHE A 16 8.89 5.92 6.99
N ALA A 17 9.18 7.10 6.42
CA ALA A 17 10.03 7.23 5.24
C ALA A 17 11.45 6.71 5.50
N ALA A 18 12.03 7.02 6.67
CA ALA A 18 13.36 6.52 7.03
C ALA A 18 13.39 4.99 7.14
N ILE A 19 12.41 4.39 7.81
CA ILE A 19 12.28 2.92 7.92
C ILE A 19 12.11 2.30 6.53
N PHE A 20 11.22 2.87 5.71
CA PHE A 20 10.98 2.40 4.35
C PHE A 20 12.25 2.42 3.50
N LEU A 21 13.02 3.51 3.53
CA LEU A 21 14.26 3.63 2.77
C LEU A 21 15.33 2.63 3.23
N VAL A 22 15.48 2.42 4.55
CA VAL A 22 16.42 1.43 5.10
C VAL A 22 16.03 0.02 4.69
N GLN A 23 14.74 -0.34 4.80
CA GLN A 23 14.26 -1.65 4.40
C GLN A 23 14.37 -1.87 2.89
N ASN A 24 14.02 -0.88 2.08
CA ASN A 24 14.18 -0.95 0.63
C ASN A 24 15.65 -1.15 0.22
N ALA A 25 16.58 -0.42 0.86
CA ALA A 25 18.01 -0.58 0.60
C ALA A 25 18.54 -1.96 1.03
N ALA A 26 18.04 -2.50 2.14
CA ALA A 26 18.39 -3.85 2.59
C ALA A 26 17.90 -4.93 1.61
N ILE A 27 16.63 -4.81 1.16
CA ILE A 27 16.03 -5.73 0.18
C ILE A 27 16.81 -5.67 -1.15
N GLN A 28 17.05 -4.48 -1.70
CA GLN A 28 17.80 -4.35 -2.96
C GLN A 28 19.26 -4.80 -2.88
N ALA A 29 19.86 -4.85 -1.69
CA ALA A 29 21.21 -5.39 -1.53
C ALA A 29 21.26 -6.93 -1.58
N GLU A 30 20.11 -7.60 -1.41
CA GLU A 30 19.99 -9.05 -1.38
C GLU A 30 19.41 -9.63 -2.69
N LEU A 31 18.71 -8.81 -3.48
CA LEU A 31 18.16 -9.21 -4.79
C LEU A 31 19.23 -9.37 -5.89
N GLY A 32 19.00 -10.34 -6.79
CA GLY A 32 19.72 -10.46 -8.07
C GLY A 32 19.34 -9.36 -9.08
N ASP A 33 20.16 -9.17 -10.12
CA ASP A 33 19.98 -8.13 -11.17
C ASP A 33 18.62 -8.23 -11.91
N ASP A 34 17.91 -9.35 -11.80
CA ASP A 34 16.67 -9.68 -12.48
C ASP A 34 15.46 -9.93 -11.55
N GLU A 35 15.62 -9.74 -10.24
CA GLU A 35 14.52 -9.90 -9.27
C GLU A 35 13.81 -8.55 -9.00
N GLU A 36 12.50 -8.59 -8.79
CA GLU A 36 11.69 -7.40 -8.47
C GLU A 36 11.46 -7.30 -6.95
N ALA A 37 12.07 -6.30 -6.31
CA ALA A 37 12.09 -6.15 -4.84
C ALA A 37 10.71 -6.02 -4.18
N TRP A 38 9.69 -5.64 -4.96
CA TRP A 38 8.35 -5.35 -4.48
C TRP A 38 7.27 -5.98 -5.37
N GLY A 39 7.53 -7.20 -5.85
CA GLY A 39 6.50 -8.01 -6.51
C GLY A 39 5.37 -8.38 -5.55
N GLY A 40 4.18 -8.65 -6.09
CA GLY A 40 3.05 -9.16 -5.30
C GLY A 40 3.43 -10.45 -4.59
N ALA A 41 3.03 -10.60 -3.32
CA ALA A 41 3.34 -11.79 -2.51
C ALA A 41 2.86 -13.10 -3.17
N ASP A 42 1.83 -13.01 -4.01
CA ASP A 42 1.25 -14.15 -4.72
C ASP A 42 2.15 -14.65 -5.87
N GLY A 43 2.98 -13.80 -6.46
CA GLY A 43 3.87 -14.19 -7.58
C GLY A 43 4.97 -15.15 -7.13
N SER A 44 5.73 -14.78 -6.10
CA SER A 44 6.80 -15.63 -5.54
C SER A 44 6.26 -16.93 -4.92
N ALA A 45 5.04 -16.92 -4.40
CA ALA A 45 4.39 -18.11 -3.87
C ALA A 45 3.92 -19.08 -4.97
N ALA A 46 3.48 -18.57 -6.12
CA ALA A 46 3.05 -19.39 -7.25
C ALA A 46 4.21 -20.21 -7.83
N ASP A 47 5.38 -19.60 -8.02
CA ASP A 47 6.56 -20.26 -8.57
C ASP A 47 7.01 -21.47 -7.74
N LEU A 48 7.02 -21.32 -6.40
CA LEU A 48 7.39 -22.38 -5.46
C LEU A 48 6.37 -23.52 -5.38
N ILE A 49 5.12 -23.24 -5.72
CA ILE A 49 4.01 -24.21 -5.69
C ILE A 49 3.97 -25.00 -7.01
N GLU A 50 4.23 -24.34 -8.15
CA GLU A 50 4.37 -25.01 -9.45
C GLU A 50 5.56 -25.97 -9.50
N GLU A 51 6.69 -25.62 -8.87
CA GLU A 51 7.88 -26.49 -8.80
C GLU A 51 7.60 -27.80 -8.02
N GLN A 52 6.62 -27.79 -7.12
CA GLN A 52 6.16 -28.97 -6.37
C GLN A 52 5.09 -29.80 -7.11
N GLY A 53 4.83 -29.49 -8.39
CA GLY A 53 3.92 -30.26 -9.25
C GLY A 53 2.45 -29.97 -9.01
N TYR A 54 2.12 -28.81 -8.44
CA TYR A 54 0.74 -28.39 -8.24
C TYR A 54 0.18 -27.76 -9.52
N GLU A 55 -0.97 -28.25 -9.96
CA GLU A 55 -1.70 -27.69 -11.10
C GLU A 55 -2.83 -26.79 -10.58
N PRO A 56 -2.94 -25.52 -11.02
CA PRO A 56 -4.00 -24.62 -10.57
C PRO A 56 -5.40 -25.19 -10.86
N TRP A 57 -6.22 -25.35 -9.81
CA TRP A 57 -7.60 -25.85 -9.94
C TRP A 57 -8.60 -24.78 -10.40
N SER A 58 -8.17 -23.53 -10.52
CA SER A 58 -8.96 -22.41 -11.02
C SER A 58 -8.06 -21.36 -11.65
N ASN A 59 -8.44 -20.87 -12.83
CA ASN A 59 -7.80 -19.71 -13.45
C ASN A 59 -8.55 -18.43 -13.09
N PRO A 60 -7.85 -17.29 -12.95
CA PRO A 60 -8.51 -16.00 -12.75
C PRO A 60 -9.49 -15.74 -13.90
N VAL A 61 -10.73 -15.39 -13.53
CA VAL A 61 -11.80 -15.08 -14.51
C VAL A 61 -11.45 -13.83 -15.33
N TRP A 62 -10.64 -12.94 -14.74
CA TRP A 62 -10.11 -11.76 -15.39
C TRP A 62 -8.78 -11.39 -14.74
N GLU A 63 -7.79 -11.11 -15.59
CA GLU A 63 -6.49 -10.61 -15.19
C GLU A 63 -6.29 -9.23 -15.85
N PRO A 64 -5.75 -8.23 -15.12
CA PRO A 64 -5.50 -6.91 -15.69
C PRO A 64 -4.61 -7.02 -16.93
N PRO A 65 -4.91 -6.30 -18.03
CA PRO A 65 -4.10 -6.35 -19.26
C PRO A 65 -2.65 -5.88 -19.08
N SER A 66 -2.35 -5.17 -17.99
CA SER A 66 -1.01 -4.75 -17.59
C SER A 66 -0.95 -4.42 -16.09
N GLY A 67 0.24 -4.50 -15.50
CA GLY A 67 0.48 -4.07 -14.11
C GLY A 67 0.24 -2.57 -13.88
N GLU A 68 0.29 -1.75 -14.94
CA GLU A 68 -0.10 -0.34 -14.87
C GLU A 68 -1.60 -0.17 -14.57
N ILE A 69 -2.45 -1.05 -15.12
CA ILE A 69 -3.89 -1.02 -14.85
C ILE A 69 -4.17 -1.53 -13.44
N GLU A 70 -3.45 -2.56 -12.97
CA GLU A 70 -3.55 -3.05 -11.61
C GLU A 70 -3.22 -1.95 -10.58
N SER A 71 -2.08 -1.28 -10.75
CA SER A 71 -1.68 -0.18 -9.87
C SER A 71 -2.63 1.02 -9.94
N LEU A 72 -3.22 1.32 -11.11
CA LEU A 72 -4.24 2.35 -11.26
C LEU A 72 -5.51 2.00 -10.47
N LEU A 73 -5.98 0.75 -10.58
CA LEU A 73 -7.15 0.28 -9.82
C LEU A 73 -6.90 0.32 -8.32
N PHE A 74 -5.70 -0.06 -7.88
CA PHE A 74 -5.29 0.05 -6.48
C PHE A 74 -5.25 1.51 -6.01
N ALA A 75 -4.63 2.40 -6.79
CA ALA A 75 -4.58 3.84 -6.48
C ALA A 75 -5.98 4.46 -6.40
N LEU A 76 -6.89 4.06 -7.28
CA LEU A 76 -8.29 4.50 -7.24
C LEU A 76 -9.00 4.05 -5.97
N GLN A 77 -8.83 2.79 -5.56
CA GLN A 77 -9.37 2.27 -4.30
C GLN A 77 -8.82 3.05 -3.10
N ALA A 78 -7.51 3.32 -3.07
CA ALA A 78 -6.88 4.11 -2.03
C ALA A 78 -7.41 5.54 -1.97
N ALA A 79 -7.61 6.19 -3.13
CA ALA A 79 -8.17 7.54 -3.21
C ALA A 79 -9.61 7.61 -2.66
N ILE A 80 -10.45 6.62 -3.00
CA ILE A 80 -11.82 6.52 -2.47
C ILE A 80 -11.79 6.30 -0.95
N GLY A 81 -10.93 5.40 -0.46
CA GLY A 81 -10.76 5.15 0.97
C GLY A 81 -10.35 6.41 1.73
N ALA A 82 -9.38 7.16 1.22
CA ALA A 82 -8.93 8.43 1.79
C ALA A 82 -10.04 9.48 1.80
N PHE A 83 -10.84 9.57 0.74
CA PHE A 83 -11.99 10.47 0.67
C PHE A 83 -13.05 10.15 1.73
N VAL A 84 -13.42 8.88 1.88
CA VAL A 84 -14.41 8.45 2.89
C VAL A 84 -13.92 8.77 4.30
N ILE A 85 -12.66 8.43 4.61
CA ILE A 85 -12.05 8.71 5.92
C ILE A 85 -12.05 10.23 6.19
N GLY A 86 -11.61 11.03 5.22
CA GLY A 86 -11.59 12.49 5.32
C GLY A 86 -12.98 13.09 5.54
N TYR A 87 -14.01 12.57 4.86
CA TYR A 87 -15.40 13.00 5.02
C TYR A 87 -15.92 12.72 6.44
N VAL A 88 -15.67 11.53 6.99
CA VAL A 88 -16.07 11.16 8.35
C VAL A 88 -15.41 12.07 9.39
N PHE A 89 -14.09 12.27 9.30
CA PHE A 89 -13.38 13.20 10.19
C PHE A 89 -13.89 14.65 10.04
N GLY A 90 -14.24 15.06 8.83
CA GLY A 90 -14.83 16.36 8.54
C GLY A 90 -16.18 16.56 9.22
N LEU A 91 -17.10 15.59 9.09
CA LEU A 91 -18.40 15.61 9.76
C LEU A 91 -18.26 15.65 11.28
N TRP A 92 -17.36 14.83 11.84
CA TRP A 92 -17.10 14.84 13.28
C TRP A 92 -16.58 16.19 13.76
N ARG A 93 -15.74 16.88 12.97
CA ARG A 93 -15.28 18.24 13.32
C ARG A 93 -16.41 19.27 13.22
N GLY A 94 -17.27 19.17 12.20
CA GLY A 94 -18.43 20.06 12.02
C GLY A 94 -19.47 19.93 13.13
N ALA A 95 -19.76 18.71 13.58
CA ALA A 95 -20.72 18.44 14.65
C ALA A 95 -20.36 19.10 15.99
N LYS A 96 -19.06 19.22 16.30
CA LYS A 96 -18.56 19.85 17.54
C LYS A 96 -18.73 21.38 17.55
N ASN A 97 -18.86 22.01 16.38
CA ASN A 97 -18.95 23.47 16.23
C ASN A 97 -20.40 23.98 16.23
N THR A 98 -21.40 23.09 16.23
CA THR A 98 -22.83 23.46 16.18
C THR A 98 -23.52 23.38 17.54
N SER A 99 -22.83 22.93 18.59
CA SER A 99 -23.38 22.79 19.94
C SER A 99 -22.88 23.86 20.95
N SER A 100 -22.59 25.08 20.49
CA SER A 100 -22.28 26.23 21.37
C SER A 100 -23.30 27.34 21.21
#